data_AF-A0A2V5ZGT1-F1
#
_entry.id   AF-A0A2V5ZGT1-F1
#
_cell.length_a   1.000
_cell.length_b   1.000
_cell.length_c   1.000
_cell.angle_alpha   90.00
_cell.angle_beta   90.00
_cell.angle_gamma   90.00
#
_symmetry.space_group_name_H-M   'P 1'
#
loop_
_entity.id
_entity.type
_entity.pdbx_description
1 polymer ?
#
loop_
_entity_poly.entity_id
_entity_poly.type
_entity_poly.pdbx_seq_one_letter_code
_entity_poly.pdbx_strand_id
1 'polypeptide(L)'
;MLGLDEPSLHTMQALIATGLACIVILALIGTLRLLRRERRQWLRLTIATTLGMIFAWLGVLQIKWEEICKCLPGLTLIYSFIAILPFLRNAKSGEDSRILILRLLFASLALAFLLRMFLNPRIYHYGYYQAALAAVLIPAVMIGELPNWFRADIWQARGLAAIATFAIVLPGTAKMAIRSQKALRLKTEGVASGRDLFYCFPAGMDPTGRLVNAVVDVLQKETHGGTVTVLPEGESLNYLARLRNPVPHACFYKGAMETETEAELVADLQKNPPDWILIVSRDLIAWGIERYGEKSGAGREVLQWVEQNYDKAAWTDVDPLDYREHGAIIFKKRSLLKN
;
A
#
# COMPACT_ATOMS: atom_id res chain seq x y z
N MET A 1 -9.56 -5.22 -3.00
CA MET A 1 -10.38 -4.97 -4.20
C MET A 1 -9.50 -4.58 -5.40
N LEU A 2 -9.64 -5.30 -6.51
CA LEU A 2 -8.81 -5.26 -7.74
C LEU A 2 -9.23 -4.17 -8.75
N GLY A 3 -10.28 -3.38 -8.45
CA GLY A 3 -10.88 -2.44 -9.40
C GLY A 3 -11.88 -3.07 -10.36
N LEU A 4 -12.37 -4.28 -10.06
CA LEU A 4 -13.40 -4.97 -10.83
C LEU A 4 -14.80 -4.42 -10.60
N ASP A 5 -14.96 -3.57 -9.58
CA ASP A 5 -16.25 -2.97 -9.21
C ASP A 5 -16.68 -1.92 -10.24
N GLU A 6 -15.73 -1.13 -10.76
CA GLU A 6 -15.95 -0.10 -11.79
C GLU A 6 -14.83 -0.09 -12.87
N PRO A 7 -14.71 -1.15 -13.68
CA PRO A 7 -13.57 -1.34 -14.56
C PRO A 7 -13.49 -0.28 -15.68
N SER A 8 -14.64 0.17 -16.18
CA SER A 8 -14.72 1.20 -17.23
C SER A 8 -14.21 2.56 -16.76
N LEU A 9 -14.61 2.98 -15.55
CA LEU A 9 -14.20 4.25 -14.96
C LEU A 9 -12.68 4.26 -14.72
N HIS A 10 -12.15 3.21 -14.10
CA HIS A 10 -10.71 3.17 -13.81
C HIS A 10 -9.86 3.07 -15.07
N THR A 11 -10.32 2.31 -16.08
CA THR A 11 -9.64 2.24 -17.38
C THR A 11 -9.62 3.61 -18.05
N MET A 12 -10.74 4.34 -18.05
CA MET A 12 -10.80 5.70 -18.60
C MET A 12 -9.85 6.65 -17.87
N GLN A 13 -9.80 6.60 -16.54
CA GLN A 13 -8.86 7.41 -15.76
C GLN A 13 -7.40 7.08 -16.08
N ALA A 14 -7.07 5.79 -16.24
CA ALA A 14 -5.73 5.35 -16.63
C ALA A 14 -5.36 5.86 -18.03
N LEU A 15 -6.27 5.77 -19.00
CA LEU A 15 -6.07 6.28 -20.36
C LEU A 15 -5.85 7.80 -20.38
N ILE A 16 -6.65 8.56 -19.64
CA ILE A 16 -6.48 10.02 -19.52
C ILE A 16 -5.12 10.33 -18.89
N ALA A 17 -4.75 9.65 -17.81
CA ALA A 17 -3.47 9.86 -17.14
C ALA A 17 -2.28 9.53 -18.05
N THR A 18 -2.35 8.42 -18.80
CA THR A 18 -1.32 8.06 -19.80
C THR A 18 -1.28 9.10 -20.92
N GLY A 19 -2.42 9.55 -21.44
CA GLY A 19 -2.48 10.59 -22.47
C GLY A 19 -1.83 11.90 -22.02
N LEU A 20 -2.14 12.37 -20.82
CA LEU A 20 -1.51 13.55 -20.23
C LEU A 20 0.01 13.36 -20.05
N ALA A 21 0.44 12.20 -19.57
CA ALA A 21 1.86 11.90 -19.44
C ALA A 21 2.58 11.89 -20.81
N CYS A 22 1.96 11.32 -21.85
CA CYS A 22 2.47 11.37 -23.21
C CYS A 22 2.58 12.82 -23.72
N ILE A 23 1.59 13.69 -23.45
CA ILE A 23 1.66 15.12 -23.80
C ILE A 23 2.86 15.79 -23.13
N VAL A 24 3.08 15.55 -21.84
CA VAL A 24 4.24 16.09 -21.10
C VAL A 24 5.56 15.59 -21.69
N ILE A 25 5.65 14.29 -22.02
CA ILE A 25 6.82 13.69 -22.65
C ILE A 25 7.06 14.28 -24.05
N LEU A 26 6.01 14.47 -24.85
CA LEU A 26 6.10 15.08 -26.17
C LEU A 26 6.49 16.57 -26.10
N ALA A 27 5.97 17.32 -25.12
CA ALA A 27 6.38 18.69 -24.85
C ALA A 27 7.86 18.74 -24.47
N LEU A 28 8.33 17.80 -23.65
CA LEU A 28 9.74 17.65 -23.33
C LEU A 28 10.59 17.39 -24.59
N ILE A 29 10.15 16.50 -25.49
CA ILE A 29 10.86 16.25 -26.75
C ILE A 29 10.87 17.50 -27.63
N GLY A 30 9.73 18.18 -27.77
CA GLY A 30 9.58 19.38 -28.58
C GLY A 30 10.51 20.50 -28.10
N THR A 31 10.62 20.67 -26.78
CA THR A 31 11.52 21.65 -26.18
C THR A 31 13.00 21.30 -26.39
N LEU A 32 13.39 20.03 -26.24
CA LEU A 32 14.76 19.58 -26.55
C LEU A 32 15.13 19.86 -28.02
N ARG A 33 14.17 19.73 -28.94
CA ARG A 33 14.37 20.07 -30.37
C ARG A 33 14.50 21.58 -30.60
N LEU A 34 13.67 22.39 -29.94
CA LEU A 34 13.74 23.86 -30.04
C LEU A 34 15.07 24.39 -29.49
N LEU A 35 15.49 23.91 -28.33
CA LEU A 35 16.78 24.24 -27.70
C LEU A 35 17.99 23.91 -28.59
N ARG A 36 17.87 22.90 -29.45
CA ARG A 36 18.91 22.53 -30.43
C ARG A 36 18.96 23.49 -31.61
N ARG A 37 17.80 23.96 -32.09
CA ARG A 37 17.72 24.84 -33.26
C ARG A 37 18.35 26.21 -32.98
N GLU A 38 18.37 26.63 -31.72
CA GLU A 38 18.92 27.92 -31.31
C GLU A 38 20.44 27.93 -31.20
N ARG A 39 21.08 28.78 -32.01
CA ARG A 39 22.55 28.94 -32.05
C ARG A 39 23.08 29.89 -30.97
N ARG A 40 22.22 30.75 -30.40
CA ARG A 40 22.57 31.75 -29.38
C ARG A 40 22.55 31.12 -27.98
N GLN A 41 23.72 31.02 -27.34
CA GLN A 41 23.88 30.34 -26.04
C GLN A 41 23.03 30.96 -24.91
N TRP A 42 22.91 32.29 -24.84
CA TRP A 42 22.09 32.96 -23.81
C TRP A 42 20.59 32.67 -23.97
N LEU A 43 20.10 32.61 -25.21
CA LEU A 43 18.71 32.27 -25.49
C LEU A 43 18.43 30.80 -25.14
N ARG A 44 19.39 29.91 -25.40
CA ARG A 44 19.32 28.51 -24.98
C ARG A 44 19.24 28.36 -23.46
N LEU A 45 20.06 29.11 -22.71
CA LEU A 45 20.04 29.09 -21.24
C LEU A 45 18.72 29.62 -20.68
N THR A 46 18.21 30.74 -21.19
CA THR A 46 16.93 31.30 -20.75
C THR A 46 15.76 30.35 -21.03
N ILE A 47 15.68 29.75 -22.23
CA ILE A 47 14.67 28.74 -22.56
C ILE A 47 14.78 27.53 -21.63
N ALA A 48 15.99 27.00 -21.41
CA ALA A 48 16.19 25.83 -20.56
C ALA A 48 15.77 26.10 -19.11
N THR A 49 16.12 27.26 -18.54
CA THR A 49 15.75 27.65 -17.17
C THR A 49 14.26 27.87 -17.05
N THR A 50 13.63 28.61 -17.97
CA THR A 50 12.18 28.84 -17.96
C THR A 50 11.40 27.52 -18.05
N LEU A 51 11.83 26.60 -18.90
CA LEU A 51 11.21 25.29 -19.01
C LEU A 51 11.45 24.41 -17.79
N GLY A 52 12.65 24.42 -17.23
CA GLY A 52 12.93 23.75 -15.96
C GLY A 52 12.01 24.23 -14.85
N MET A 53 11.77 25.54 -14.78
CA MET A 53 10.79 26.13 -13.84
C MET A 53 9.36 25.69 -14.14
N ILE A 54 8.94 25.63 -15.41
CA ILE A 54 7.60 25.15 -15.80
C ILE A 54 7.42 23.68 -15.42
N PHE A 55 8.39 22.81 -15.71
CA PHE A 55 8.32 21.39 -15.36
C PHE A 55 8.36 21.17 -13.85
N ALA A 56 9.15 21.94 -13.12
CA ALA A 56 9.14 21.93 -11.65
C ALA A 56 7.80 22.43 -11.09
N TRP A 57 7.24 23.49 -11.65
CA TRP A 57 5.92 24.02 -11.28
C TRP A 57 4.80 22.99 -11.51
N LEU A 58 4.81 22.34 -12.68
CA LEU A 58 3.91 21.22 -12.99
C LEU A 58 4.07 20.10 -11.98
N GLY A 59 5.32 19.71 -11.71
CA GLY A 59 5.67 18.69 -10.72
C GLY A 59 5.13 19.02 -9.33
N VAL A 60 5.28 20.24 -8.84
CA VAL A 60 4.87 20.58 -7.46
C VAL A 60 3.36 20.77 -7.34
N LEU A 61 2.74 21.50 -8.27
CA LEU A 61 1.40 22.07 -8.07
C LEU A 61 0.30 21.36 -8.85
N GLN A 62 0.58 20.88 -10.06
CA GLN A 62 -0.45 20.32 -10.93
C GLN A 62 -0.54 18.80 -10.86
N ILE A 63 0.61 18.11 -10.70
CA ILE A 63 0.63 16.66 -10.64
C ILE A 63 0.13 16.17 -9.27
N LYS A 64 -0.99 15.45 -9.30
CA LYS A 64 -1.47 14.64 -8.17
C LYS A 64 -0.64 13.37 -8.07
N TRP A 65 0.48 13.45 -7.34
CA TRP A 65 1.42 12.32 -7.19
C TRP A 65 0.82 11.04 -6.62
N GLU A 66 -0.28 11.13 -5.88
CA GLU A 66 -1.02 9.97 -5.38
C GLU A 66 -1.60 9.11 -6.51
N GLU A 67 -1.91 9.75 -7.64
CA GLU A 67 -2.52 9.15 -8.82
C GLU A 67 -1.51 8.82 -9.92
N ILE A 68 -0.21 9.04 -9.71
CA ILE A 68 0.80 8.85 -10.75
C ILE A 68 0.88 7.39 -11.23
N CYS A 69 0.53 6.43 -10.39
CA CYS A 69 0.45 5.03 -10.80
C CYS A 69 -0.53 4.79 -11.95
N LYS A 70 -1.56 5.63 -12.11
CA LYS A 70 -2.57 5.45 -13.16
C LYS A 70 -1.99 5.53 -14.56
N CYS A 71 -0.93 6.32 -14.78
CA CYS A 71 -0.31 6.43 -16.09
C CYS A 71 0.72 5.32 -16.39
N LEU A 72 1.27 4.67 -15.36
CA LEU A 72 2.39 3.73 -15.49
C LEU A 72 2.08 2.51 -16.38
N PRO A 73 0.94 1.79 -16.22
CA PRO A 73 0.65 0.66 -17.09
C PRO A 73 0.61 1.04 -18.56
N GLY A 74 -0.06 2.16 -18.90
CA GLY A 74 -0.15 2.63 -20.27
C GLY A 74 1.21 3.04 -20.84
N LEU A 75 2.04 3.75 -20.06
CA LEU A 75 3.39 4.12 -20.50
C LEU A 75 4.30 2.90 -20.69
N THR A 76 4.24 1.92 -19.79
CA THR A 76 5.00 0.66 -19.89
C THR A 76 4.54 -0.19 -21.08
N LEU A 77 3.24 -0.21 -21.39
CA LEU A 77 2.71 -0.86 -22.59
C LEU A 77 3.18 -0.18 -23.88
N ILE A 78 3.09 1.16 -23.94
CA ILE A 78 3.59 1.94 -25.08
C ILE A 78 5.08 1.67 -25.30
N TYR A 79 5.87 1.69 -24.22
CA TYR A 79 7.31 1.40 -24.30
C TYR A 79 7.57 -0.04 -24.78
N SER A 80 6.88 -1.03 -24.21
CA SER A 80 6.99 -2.44 -24.64
C SER A 80 6.70 -2.57 -26.14
N PHE A 81 5.65 -1.93 -26.64
CA PHE A 81 5.31 -1.95 -28.06
C PHE A 81 6.40 -1.30 -28.93
N ILE A 82 6.93 -0.15 -28.53
CA ILE A 82 8.03 0.52 -29.23
C ILE A 82 9.30 -0.36 -29.24
N ALA A 83 9.61 -1.06 -28.15
CA ALA A 83 10.78 -1.91 -28.03
C ALA A 83 10.67 -3.23 -28.84
N ILE A 84 9.46 -3.77 -29.00
CA ILE A 84 9.20 -4.99 -29.79
C ILE A 84 9.42 -4.75 -31.29
N LEU A 85 9.06 -3.57 -31.81
CA LEU A 85 9.12 -3.28 -33.25
C LEU A 85 10.54 -3.42 -33.86
N PRO A 86 11.61 -2.85 -33.26
CA PRO A 86 12.99 -3.08 -33.71
C PRO A 86 13.44 -4.53 -33.53
N PHE A 87 13.00 -5.20 -32.46
CA PHE A 87 13.35 -6.59 -32.20
C PHE A 87 12.83 -7.52 -33.32
N LEU A 88 11.59 -7.32 -33.77
CA LEU A 88 11.02 -8.08 -34.89
C LEU A 88 11.67 -7.76 -36.24
N ARG A 89 12.15 -6.52 -36.44
CA ARG A 89 12.74 -6.07 -37.71
C ARG A 89 14.23 -6.40 -37.85
N ASN A 90 14.99 -6.38 -36.75
CA ASN A 90 16.46 -6.43 -36.76
C ASN A 90 17.04 -7.62 -35.96
N ALA A 91 16.32 -8.75 -35.88
CA ALA A 91 16.69 -9.94 -35.11
C ALA A 91 18.03 -10.63 -35.51
N LYS A 92 18.86 -10.02 -36.39
CA LYS A 92 20.08 -10.61 -36.96
C LYS A 92 21.41 -9.94 -36.55
N SER A 93 21.43 -8.90 -35.70
CA SER A 93 22.69 -8.28 -35.20
C SER A 93 22.94 -8.59 -33.72
N GLY A 94 24.02 -9.31 -33.41
CA GLY A 94 24.24 -9.98 -32.12
C GLY A 94 24.46 -9.11 -30.88
N GLU A 95 25.00 -7.89 -31.00
CA GLU A 95 25.30 -7.03 -29.84
C GLU A 95 24.11 -6.14 -29.44
N ASP A 96 23.44 -5.52 -30.41
CA ASP A 96 22.20 -4.77 -30.21
C ASP A 96 21.04 -5.65 -29.70
N SER A 97 21.06 -6.94 -30.08
CA SER A 97 20.03 -7.91 -29.65
C SER A 97 20.05 -8.13 -28.13
N ARG A 98 21.21 -8.15 -27.47
CA ARG A 98 21.30 -8.37 -26.01
C ARG A 98 20.68 -7.21 -25.23
N ILE A 99 20.96 -5.97 -25.64
CA ILE A 99 20.41 -4.77 -25.01
C ILE A 99 18.89 -4.71 -25.20
N LEU A 100 18.39 -5.01 -26.40
CA LEU A 100 16.96 -5.09 -26.68
C LEU A 100 16.26 -6.18 -25.85
N ILE A 101 16.87 -7.36 -25.71
CA ILE A 101 16.33 -8.43 -24.86
C ILE A 101 16.23 -7.96 -23.40
N LEU A 102 17.28 -7.34 -22.85
CA LEU A 102 17.25 -6.82 -21.47
C LEU A 102 16.14 -5.78 -21.28
N ARG A 103 15.94 -4.88 -22.25
CA ARG A 103 14.86 -3.88 -22.22
C ARG A 103 13.48 -4.53 -22.20
N LEU A 104 13.27 -5.53 -23.06
CA LEU A 104 12.01 -6.27 -23.13
C LEU A 104 11.75 -7.08 -21.87
N LEU A 105 12.79 -7.71 -21.29
CA LEU A 105 12.68 -8.42 -20.02
C LEU A 105 12.33 -7.47 -18.87
N PHE A 106 12.94 -6.29 -18.82
CA PHE A 106 12.63 -5.32 -17.77
C PHE A 106 11.22 -4.73 -17.94
N ALA A 107 10.79 -4.47 -19.17
CA ALA A 107 9.44 -3.99 -19.47
C ALA A 107 8.37 -5.05 -19.18
N SER A 108 8.63 -6.31 -19.56
CA SER A 108 7.71 -7.42 -19.28
C SER A 108 7.63 -7.71 -17.78
N LEU A 109 8.75 -7.64 -17.06
CA LEU A 109 8.77 -7.75 -15.61
C LEU A 109 7.96 -6.62 -14.96
N ALA A 110 8.19 -5.38 -15.37
CA ALA A 110 7.42 -4.23 -14.87
C ALA A 110 5.91 -4.41 -15.13
N LEU A 111 5.52 -4.86 -16.32
CA LEU A 111 4.12 -5.13 -16.65
C LEU A 111 3.53 -6.28 -15.82
N ALA A 112 4.31 -7.35 -15.59
CA ALA A 112 3.89 -8.48 -14.75
C ALA A 112 3.62 -8.06 -13.30
N PHE A 113 4.46 -7.18 -12.72
CA PHE A 113 4.21 -6.62 -11.39
C PHE A 113 2.97 -5.73 -11.35
N LEU A 114 2.72 -4.95 -12.42
CA LEU A 114 1.53 -4.11 -12.54
C LEU A 114 0.24 -4.92 -12.78
N LEU A 115 0.32 -6.16 -13.27
CA LEU A 115 -0.85 -6.95 -13.70
C LEU A 115 -1.90 -7.11 -12.60
N ARG A 116 -1.47 -7.32 -11.34
CA ARG A 116 -2.37 -7.45 -10.18
C ARG A 116 -3.13 -6.16 -9.83
N MET A 117 -2.72 -5.02 -10.37
CA MET A 117 -3.39 -3.73 -10.18
C MET A 117 -3.63 -3.01 -11.51
N PHE A 118 -3.69 -3.75 -12.61
CA PHE A 118 -3.78 -3.17 -13.96
C PHE A 118 -5.03 -2.30 -14.11
N LEU A 119 -6.16 -2.77 -13.56
CA LEU A 119 -7.43 -2.06 -13.60
C LEU A 119 -7.60 -1.00 -12.51
N ASN A 120 -6.75 -0.97 -11.47
CA ASN A 120 -6.78 0.09 -10.47
C ASN A 120 -5.37 0.38 -9.93
N PRO A 121 -4.50 1.02 -10.74
CA PRO A 121 -3.12 1.26 -10.35
C PRO A 121 -3.05 2.32 -9.24
N ARG A 122 -2.42 1.96 -8.12
CA ARG A 122 -2.32 2.82 -6.93
C ARG A 122 -0.94 2.71 -6.27
N ILE A 123 -0.55 3.74 -5.52
CA ILE A 123 0.69 3.73 -4.72
C ILE A 123 0.50 3.12 -3.33
N TYR A 124 -0.70 3.21 -2.74
CA TYR A 124 -0.95 2.77 -1.37
C TYR A 124 -0.97 1.24 -1.23
N HIS A 125 -0.80 0.76 0.01
CA HIS A 125 -0.67 -0.65 0.37
C HIS A 125 0.50 -1.33 -0.37
N TYR A 126 0.24 -2.36 -1.17
CA TYR A 126 1.28 -3.06 -1.95
C TYR A 126 1.65 -2.37 -3.26
N GLY A 127 0.95 -1.30 -3.61
CA GLY A 127 1.12 -0.58 -4.87
C GLY A 127 2.52 -0.01 -5.07
N TYR A 128 3.17 0.49 -4.01
CA TYR A 128 4.52 1.07 -4.13
C TYR A 128 5.58 0.05 -4.58
N TYR A 129 5.51 -1.20 -4.11
CA TYR A 129 6.43 -2.26 -4.57
C TYR A 129 6.10 -2.68 -5.99
N GLN A 130 4.82 -2.88 -6.30
CA GLN A 130 4.38 -3.34 -7.61
C GLN A 130 4.64 -2.30 -8.72
N ALA A 131 4.54 -1.00 -8.39
CA ALA A 131 4.78 0.08 -9.35
C ALA A 131 6.25 0.49 -9.45
N ALA A 132 7.11 0.10 -8.51
CA ALA A 132 8.50 0.57 -8.41
C ALA A 132 9.28 0.36 -9.71
N LEU A 133 9.19 -0.84 -10.31
CA LEU A 133 9.92 -1.16 -11.53
C LEU A 133 9.46 -0.30 -12.72
N ALA A 134 8.16 -0.10 -12.88
CA ALA A 134 7.63 0.79 -13.90
C ALA A 134 8.02 2.25 -13.64
N ALA A 135 7.97 2.70 -12.38
CA ALA A 135 8.34 4.03 -11.96
C ALA A 135 9.83 4.35 -12.18
N VAL A 136 10.70 3.34 -12.20
CA VAL A 136 12.12 3.49 -12.56
C VAL A 136 12.33 3.36 -14.07
N LEU A 137 11.63 2.44 -14.74
CA LEU A 137 11.73 2.22 -16.18
C LEU A 137 11.41 3.49 -16.97
N ILE A 138 10.33 4.20 -16.63
CA ILE A 138 9.90 5.38 -17.40
C ILE A 138 10.96 6.50 -17.39
N PRO A 139 11.48 6.97 -16.23
CA PRO A 139 12.61 7.90 -16.21
C PRO A 139 13.86 7.38 -16.93
N ALA A 140 14.19 6.08 -16.79
CA ALA A 140 15.34 5.50 -17.47
C ALA A 140 15.21 5.60 -19.00
N VAL A 141 14.03 5.32 -19.55
CA VAL A 141 13.73 5.47 -20.98
C VAL A 141 13.76 6.93 -21.40
N MET A 142 13.18 7.84 -20.61
CA MET A 142 13.17 9.28 -20.89
C MET A 142 14.59 9.86 -20.96
N ILE A 143 15.51 9.38 -20.13
CA ILE A 143 16.89 9.87 -20.06
C ILE A 143 17.78 9.17 -21.09
N GLY A 144 17.69 7.85 -21.20
CA GLY A 144 18.65 7.02 -21.93
C GLY A 144 18.31 6.79 -23.40
N GLU A 145 17.04 6.62 -23.73
CA GLU A 145 16.61 6.13 -25.06
C GLU A 145 15.91 7.19 -25.89
N LEU A 146 15.03 7.94 -25.25
CA LEU A 146 14.20 8.95 -25.88
C LEU A 146 15.01 10.03 -26.63
N PRO A 147 16.17 10.51 -26.14
CA PRO A 147 17.03 11.41 -26.92
C PRO A 147 17.58 10.78 -28.21
N ASN A 148 17.84 9.47 -28.21
CA ASN A 148 18.40 8.76 -29.35
C ASN A 148 17.34 8.56 -30.45
N TRP A 149 16.08 8.26 -30.07
CA TRP A 149 14.97 8.11 -31.02
C TRP A 149 14.75 9.34 -31.89
N PHE A 150 15.09 10.51 -31.36
CA PHE A 150 14.94 11.79 -32.06
C PHE A 150 16.25 12.36 -32.60
N ARG A 151 17.32 11.54 -32.68
CA ARG A 151 18.62 11.88 -33.29
C ARG A 151 19.23 13.18 -32.73
N ALA A 152 19.06 13.44 -31.43
CA ALA A 152 19.68 14.57 -30.76
C ALA A 152 21.15 14.23 -30.42
N ASP A 153 22.06 15.21 -30.43
CA ASP A 153 23.47 14.98 -30.10
C ASP A 153 23.60 14.33 -28.72
N ILE A 154 24.23 13.14 -28.69
CA ILE A 154 24.03 12.11 -27.67
C ILE A 154 24.33 12.62 -26.25
N TRP A 155 25.36 13.44 -26.08
CA TRP A 155 25.79 13.87 -24.74
C TRP A 155 24.99 15.06 -24.20
N GLN A 156 24.78 16.11 -25.01
CA GLN A 156 24.06 17.30 -24.57
C GLN A 156 22.56 17.03 -24.40
N ALA A 157 21.98 16.20 -25.27
CA ALA A 157 20.55 15.88 -25.22
C ALA A 157 20.20 14.99 -24.02
N ARG A 158 21.05 14.01 -23.69
CA ARG A 158 20.88 13.18 -22.50
C ARG A 158 20.99 13.99 -21.21
N GLY A 159 21.95 14.90 -21.12
CA GLY A 159 22.07 15.80 -19.96
C GLY A 159 20.82 16.67 -19.75
N LEU A 160 20.30 17.27 -20.83
CA LEU A 160 19.07 18.07 -20.76
C LEU A 160 17.83 17.22 -20.44
N ALA A 161 17.71 16.02 -21.03
CA ALA A 161 16.63 15.10 -20.72
C ALA A 161 16.68 14.64 -19.25
N ALA A 162 17.88 14.38 -18.71
CA ALA A 162 18.08 14.09 -17.29
C ALA A 162 17.63 15.24 -16.40
N ILE A 163 18.11 16.47 -16.66
CA ILE A 163 17.73 17.66 -15.88
C ILE A 163 16.21 17.83 -15.88
N ALA A 164 15.56 17.74 -17.04
CA ALA A 164 14.13 17.93 -17.13
C ALA A 164 13.32 16.79 -16.47
N THR A 165 13.78 15.53 -16.61
CA THR A 165 13.17 14.38 -15.93
C THR A 165 13.28 14.55 -14.41
N PHE A 166 14.45 14.92 -13.90
CA PHE A 166 14.65 15.18 -12.48
C PHE A 166 13.87 16.40 -11.98
N ALA A 167 13.71 17.44 -12.80
CA ALA A 167 12.90 18.62 -12.46
C ALA A 167 11.42 18.26 -12.22
N ILE A 168 10.92 17.19 -12.85
CA ILE A 168 9.56 16.69 -12.60
C ILE A 168 9.56 15.72 -11.41
N VAL A 169 10.46 14.73 -11.41
CA VAL A 169 10.44 13.61 -10.44
C VAL A 169 10.83 14.05 -9.03
N LEU A 170 11.89 14.85 -8.87
CA LEU A 170 12.42 15.20 -7.54
C LEU A 170 11.44 16.01 -6.68
N PRO A 171 10.75 17.05 -7.21
CA PRO A 171 9.77 17.76 -6.39
C PRO A 171 8.59 16.87 -5.99
N GLY A 172 8.21 15.92 -6.84
CA GLY A 172 7.19 14.93 -6.54
C GLY A 172 7.56 13.98 -5.41
N THR A 173 8.74 13.37 -5.52
CA THR A 173 9.27 12.49 -4.47
C THR A 173 9.44 13.25 -3.15
N ALA A 174 9.94 14.50 -3.19
CA ALA A 174 10.03 15.36 -2.03
C ALA A 174 8.66 15.66 -1.41
N LYS A 175 7.64 16.00 -2.20
CA LYS A 175 6.27 16.24 -1.73
C LYS A 175 5.67 15.01 -1.04
N MET A 176 5.86 13.82 -1.62
CA MET A 176 5.42 12.56 -1.01
C MET A 176 6.19 12.24 0.26
N ALA A 177 7.50 12.43 0.28
CA ALA A 177 8.34 12.24 1.47
C ALA A 177 7.94 13.19 2.60
N ILE A 178 7.73 14.48 2.31
CA ILE A 178 7.27 15.48 3.28
C ILE A 178 5.90 15.10 3.85
N ARG A 179 4.97 14.65 2.99
CA ARG A 179 3.64 14.21 3.45
C ARG A 179 3.72 12.97 4.33
N SER A 180 4.53 11.99 3.95
CA SER A 180 4.79 10.79 4.75
C SER A 180 5.39 11.16 6.11
N GLN A 181 6.40 12.04 6.13
CA GLN A 181 7.01 12.55 7.36
C GLN A 181 6.02 13.33 8.23
N LYS A 182 5.15 14.16 7.64
CA LYS A 182 4.07 14.83 8.37
C LYS A 182 3.14 13.81 9.03
N ALA A 183 2.72 12.77 8.31
CA ALA A 183 1.87 11.72 8.86
C ALA A 183 2.56 10.95 10.00
N LEU A 184 3.86 10.66 9.88
CA LEU A 184 4.65 10.03 10.95
C LEU A 184 4.81 10.92 12.18
N ARG A 185 5.02 12.23 11.99
CA ARG A 185 5.14 13.19 13.09
C ARG A 185 3.85 13.39 13.89
N LEU A 186 2.70 13.05 13.31
CA LEU A 186 1.43 13.04 14.01
C LEU A 186 1.29 11.84 14.97
N LYS A 187 2.16 10.84 14.88
CA LYS A 187 2.16 9.69 15.80
C LYS A 187 2.97 10.02 17.04
N THR A 188 2.29 10.39 18.11
CA THR A 188 2.91 10.83 19.37
C THR A 188 2.42 10.07 20.60
N GLU A 189 1.35 9.27 20.49
CA GLU A 189 0.84 8.46 21.61
C GLU A 189 1.69 7.19 21.72
N GLY A 190 2.35 7.00 22.86
CA GLY A 190 3.11 5.77 23.12
C GLY A 190 2.18 4.59 23.43
N VAL A 191 2.40 3.47 22.76
CA VAL A 191 1.76 2.18 23.03
C VAL A 191 2.82 1.23 23.57
N ALA A 192 2.49 0.53 24.67
CA ALA A 192 3.41 -0.30 25.44
C ALA A 192 4.59 0.49 26.06
N SER A 193 5.65 -0.20 26.46
CA SER A 193 6.81 0.39 27.13
C SER A 193 8.12 -0.33 26.80
N GLY A 194 9.25 0.29 27.14
CA GLY A 194 10.58 -0.31 26.99
C GLY A 194 10.91 -0.66 25.53
N ARG A 195 11.29 -1.92 25.28
CA ARG A 195 11.64 -2.41 23.93
C ARG A 195 10.43 -2.61 23.02
N ASP A 196 9.23 -2.67 23.59
CA ASP A 196 7.99 -2.85 22.84
C ASP A 196 7.32 -1.51 22.52
N LEU A 197 7.91 -0.38 22.92
CA LEU A 197 7.33 0.95 22.71
C LEU A 197 7.27 1.28 21.21
N PHE A 198 6.06 1.57 20.72
CA PHE A 198 5.83 2.19 19.42
C PHE A 198 4.83 3.33 19.54
N TYR A 199 4.77 4.17 18.50
CA TYR A 199 3.92 5.37 18.51
C TYR A 199 2.72 5.23 17.57
N CYS A 200 1.54 5.58 18.08
CA CYS A 200 0.29 5.72 17.36
C CYS A 200 -0.18 7.18 17.36
N PHE A 201 -1.28 7.44 16.66
CA PHE A 201 -1.92 8.74 16.70
C PHE A 201 -2.48 9.05 18.10
N PRO A 202 -2.54 10.33 18.51
CA PRO A 202 -3.23 10.76 19.71
C PRO A 202 -4.68 10.28 19.74
N ALA A 203 -5.20 10.01 20.94
CA ALA A 203 -6.57 9.51 21.09
C ALA A 203 -7.66 10.44 20.52
N GLY A 204 -7.40 11.74 20.42
CA GLY A 204 -8.31 12.69 19.76
C GLY A 204 -8.42 12.52 18.24
N MET A 205 -7.50 11.77 17.62
CA MET A 205 -7.51 11.41 16.20
C MET A 205 -7.87 9.93 16.00
N ASP A 206 -7.29 9.06 16.81
CA ASP A 206 -7.55 7.62 16.79
C ASP A 206 -7.32 7.05 18.21
N PRO A 207 -8.37 6.58 18.91
CA PRO A 207 -8.28 6.09 20.27
C PRO A 207 -7.64 4.69 20.39
N THR A 208 -7.33 4.01 19.30
CA THR A 208 -6.84 2.62 19.29
C THR A 208 -5.62 2.42 20.18
N GLY A 209 -4.63 3.32 20.13
CA GLY A 209 -3.42 3.18 20.95
C GLY A 209 -3.71 3.21 22.46
N ARG A 210 -4.64 4.07 22.87
CA ARG A 210 -5.09 4.16 24.26
C ARG A 210 -5.88 2.93 24.69
N LEU A 211 -6.76 2.44 23.82
CA LEU A 211 -7.52 1.21 24.05
C LEU A 211 -6.56 0.03 24.27
N VAL A 212 -5.54 -0.12 23.42
CA VAL A 212 -4.54 -1.19 23.54
C VAL A 212 -3.84 -1.15 24.90
N ASN A 213 -3.35 0.03 25.34
CA ASN A 213 -2.74 0.15 26.66
C ASN A 213 -3.71 -0.22 27.79
N ALA A 214 -4.94 0.31 27.76
CA ALA A 214 -5.94 0.04 28.78
C ALA A 214 -6.28 -1.46 28.87
N VAL A 215 -6.44 -2.12 27.73
CA VAL A 215 -6.73 -3.56 27.66
C VAL A 215 -5.55 -4.39 28.16
N VAL A 216 -4.32 -4.07 27.74
CA VAL A 216 -3.11 -4.77 28.19
C VAL A 216 -2.95 -4.65 29.71
N ASP A 217 -3.18 -3.47 30.28
CA ASP A 217 -3.13 -3.23 31.72
C ASP A 217 -4.16 -4.07 32.47
N VAL A 218 -5.40 -4.18 31.97
CA VAL A 218 -6.44 -5.02 32.57
C VAL A 218 -6.06 -6.49 32.46
N LEU A 219 -5.61 -6.95 31.30
CA LEU A 219 -5.20 -8.34 31.10
C LEU A 219 -4.05 -8.74 32.04
N GLN A 220 -3.03 -7.90 32.19
CA GLN A 220 -1.90 -8.20 33.08
C GLN A 220 -2.33 -8.25 34.56
N LYS A 221 -3.30 -7.43 34.97
CA LYS A 221 -3.81 -7.41 36.35
C LYS A 221 -4.74 -8.59 36.66
N GLU A 222 -5.66 -8.91 35.75
CA GLU A 222 -6.75 -9.86 36.02
C GLU A 222 -6.38 -11.32 35.73
N THR A 223 -5.51 -11.57 34.75
CA THR A 223 -5.31 -12.92 34.23
C THR A 223 -4.21 -13.72 34.95
N HIS A 224 -3.32 -13.05 35.70
CA HIS A 224 -2.24 -13.64 36.51
C HIS A 224 -1.46 -14.81 35.82
N GLY A 225 -1.23 -14.73 34.51
CA GLY A 225 -0.49 -15.76 33.76
C GLY A 225 -1.34 -16.89 33.16
N GLY A 226 -2.67 -16.74 33.14
CA GLY A 226 -3.57 -17.61 32.39
C GLY A 226 -3.44 -17.48 30.87
N THR A 227 -4.34 -18.15 30.16
CA THR A 227 -4.41 -18.13 28.70
C THR A 227 -5.49 -17.17 28.20
N VAL A 228 -5.21 -16.45 27.11
CA VAL A 228 -6.17 -15.52 26.49
C VAL A 228 -6.21 -15.72 24.98
N THR A 229 -7.42 -15.82 24.44
CA THR A 229 -7.65 -15.73 22.99
C THR A 229 -8.31 -14.39 22.69
N VAL A 230 -7.78 -13.69 21.68
CA VAL A 230 -8.28 -12.38 21.26
C VAL A 230 -9.03 -12.52 19.94
N LEU A 231 -10.25 -11.99 19.90
CA LEU A 231 -11.17 -12.01 18.78
C LEU A 231 -11.40 -10.58 18.26
N PRO A 232 -11.57 -10.38 16.95
CA PRO A 232 -11.46 -11.38 15.87
C PRO A 232 -10.00 -11.71 15.48
N GLU A 233 -9.06 -10.84 15.83
CA GLU A 233 -7.61 -11.02 15.68
C GLU A 233 -6.89 -10.18 16.75
N GLY A 234 -5.78 -10.68 17.32
CA GLY A 234 -5.11 -9.93 18.40
C GLY A 234 -3.79 -10.48 18.92
N GLU A 235 -3.01 -11.16 18.08
CA GLU A 235 -1.66 -11.64 18.44
C GLU A 235 -0.76 -10.53 19.03
N SER A 236 -0.92 -9.28 18.58
CA SER A 236 -0.22 -8.14 19.18
C SER A 236 -0.60 -7.90 20.64
N LEU A 237 -1.88 -8.08 21.01
CA LEU A 237 -2.36 -7.93 22.37
C LEU A 237 -1.87 -9.08 23.26
N ASN A 238 -1.88 -10.31 22.76
CA ASN A 238 -1.23 -11.45 23.42
C ASN A 238 0.24 -11.18 23.71
N TYR A 239 0.98 -10.72 22.69
CA TYR A 239 2.40 -10.39 22.81
C TYR A 239 2.66 -9.31 23.86
N LEU A 240 1.93 -8.18 23.79
CA LEU A 240 2.09 -7.05 24.71
C LEU A 240 1.70 -7.40 26.16
N ALA A 241 0.63 -8.18 26.33
CA ALA A 241 0.18 -8.66 27.65
C ALA A 241 1.04 -9.79 28.21
N ARG A 242 1.94 -10.39 27.40
CA ARG A 242 2.73 -11.58 27.75
C ARG A 242 1.86 -12.79 28.08
N LEU A 243 0.73 -12.94 27.37
CA LEU A 243 -0.24 -14.01 27.58
C LEU A 243 -0.32 -14.93 26.36
N ARG A 244 -0.36 -16.24 26.63
CA ARG A 244 -0.40 -17.27 25.58
C ARG A 244 -1.82 -17.44 25.02
N ASN A 245 -1.92 -17.49 23.70
CA ASN A 245 -3.09 -18.02 22.98
C ASN A 245 -2.99 -19.56 22.98
N PRO A 246 -3.96 -20.31 23.54
CA PRO A 246 -3.89 -21.76 23.64
C PRO A 246 -4.22 -22.49 22.34
N VAL A 247 -4.77 -21.78 21.35
CA VAL A 247 -5.07 -22.29 20.01
C VAL A 247 -4.09 -21.72 18.98
N PRO A 248 -3.80 -22.42 17.87
CA PRO A 248 -2.81 -22.01 16.87
C PRO A 248 -3.32 -20.94 15.89
N HIS A 249 -4.40 -20.24 16.23
CA HIS A 249 -5.15 -19.38 15.33
C HIS A 249 -4.90 -17.90 15.64
N ALA A 250 -4.37 -17.19 14.64
CA ALA A 250 -4.15 -15.73 14.74
C ALA A 250 -5.40 -14.91 14.37
N CYS A 251 -6.32 -15.50 13.60
CA CYS A 251 -7.53 -14.87 13.08
C CYS A 251 -8.72 -15.82 13.22
N PHE A 252 -9.88 -15.30 13.61
CA PHE A 252 -11.09 -16.08 13.86
C PHE A 252 -12.22 -15.76 12.89
N TYR A 253 -11.89 -15.65 11.59
CA TYR A 253 -12.81 -15.43 10.49
C TYR A 253 -12.24 -16.00 9.17
N LYS A 254 -13.13 -16.46 8.28
CA LYS A 254 -12.77 -17.16 7.04
C LYS A 254 -11.96 -16.31 6.06
N GLY A 255 -12.16 -14.99 6.06
CA GLY A 255 -11.45 -14.07 5.15
C GLY A 255 -9.92 -14.18 5.24
N ALA A 256 -9.37 -14.49 6.42
CA ALA A 256 -7.94 -14.64 6.62
C ALA A 256 -7.41 -16.08 6.40
N MET A 257 -8.30 -17.09 6.32
CA MET A 257 -7.95 -18.52 6.31
C MET A 257 -8.73 -19.21 5.19
N GLU A 258 -8.14 -19.33 3.99
CA GLU A 258 -8.83 -19.91 2.82
C GLU A 258 -9.21 -21.38 3.01
N THR A 259 -8.53 -22.10 3.90
CA THR A 259 -8.65 -23.56 4.09
C THR A 259 -9.49 -23.99 5.28
N GLU A 260 -9.72 -23.11 6.26
CA GLU A 260 -10.36 -23.48 7.53
C GLU A 260 -11.81 -23.00 7.62
N THR A 261 -12.66 -23.85 8.17
CA THR A 261 -14.06 -23.53 8.44
C THR A 261 -14.23 -22.95 9.84
N GLU A 262 -15.27 -22.14 10.05
CA GLU A 262 -15.55 -21.59 11.38
C GLU A 262 -15.80 -22.69 12.43
N ALA A 263 -16.40 -23.81 12.01
CA ALA A 263 -16.63 -24.98 12.86
C ALA A 263 -15.32 -25.61 13.37
N GLU A 264 -14.25 -25.60 12.56
CA GLU A 264 -12.92 -26.09 12.99
C GLU A 264 -12.31 -25.17 14.05
N LEU A 265 -12.46 -23.85 13.90
CA LEU A 265 -12.02 -22.88 14.91
C LEU A 265 -12.74 -23.12 16.25
N VAL A 266 -14.06 -23.34 16.20
CA VAL A 266 -14.85 -23.66 17.40
C VAL A 266 -14.42 -24.99 18.01
N ALA A 267 -14.13 -26.01 17.19
CA ALA A 267 -13.66 -27.30 17.69
C ALA A 267 -12.31 -27.18 18.42
N ASP A 268 -11.38 -26.38 17.90
CA ASP A 268 -10.09 -26.13 18.56
C ASP A 268 -10.24 -25.34 19.85
N LEU A 269 -11.13 -24.35 19.88
CA LEU A 269 -11.49 -23.61 21.10
C LEU A 269 -12.14 -24.53 22.14
N GLN A 270 -12.97 -25.49 21.73
CA GLN A 270 -13.55 -26.48 22.65
C GLN A 270 -12.51 -27.45 23.20
N LYS A 271 -11.54 -27.84 22.36
CA LYS A 271 -10.46 -28.76 22.74
C LYS A 271 -9.44 -28.12 23.67
N ASN A 272 -9.08 -26.86 23.42
CA ASN A 272 -8.11 -26.09 24.21
C ASN A 272 -8.73 -24.75 24.65
N PRO A 273 -9.74 -24.77 25.54
CA PRO A 273 -10.49 -23.57 25.91
C PRO A 273 -9.66 -22.60 26.73
N PRO A 274 -9.46 -21.35 26.29
CA PRO A 274 -8.73 -20.34 27.03
C PRO A 274 -9.40 -20.01 28.36
N ASP A 275 -8.62 -19.49 29.31
CA ASP A 275 -9.15 -18.99 30.59
C ASP A 275 -9.93 -17.68 30.38
N TRP A 276 -9.51 -16.89 29.39
CA TRP A 276 -10.06 -15.59 29.06
C TRP A 276 -10.30 -15.42 27.56
N ILE A 277 -11.37 -14.73 27.20
CA ILE A 277 -11.62 -14.25 25.84
C ILE A 277 -11.61 -12.73 25.87
N LEU A 278 -10.85 -12.12 24.97
CA LEU A 278 -10.91 -10.69 24.72
C LEU A 278 -11.55 -10.48 23.34
N ILE A 279 -12.59 -9.66 23.25
CA ILE A 279 -13.12 -9.19 21.97
C ILE A 279 -12.79 -7.70 21.83
N VAL A 280 -12.22 -7.30 20.70
CA VAL A 280 -11.87 -5.91 20.38
C VAL A 280 -12.49 -5.48 19.06
N SER A 281 -12.83 -4.20 18.94
CA SER A 281 -13.28 -3.60 17.70
C SER A 281 -12.23 -3.72 16.60
N ARG A 282 -12.65 -4.22 15.43
CA ARG A 282 -11.77 -4.40 14.29
C ARG A 282 -12.49 -4.18 12.96
N ASP A 283 -11.91 -3.34 12.11
CA ASP A 283 -12.36 -3.17 10.72
C ASP A 283 -11.96 -4.39 9.88
N LEU A 284 -12.97 -5.17 9.48
CA LEU A 284 -12.85 -6.36 8.64
C LEU A 284 -13.49 -6.17 7.25
N ILE A 285 -13.81 -4.94 6.84
CA ILE A 285 -14.48 -4.65 5.56
C ILE A 285 -13.66 -5.16 4.38
N ALA A 286 -12.33 -5.10 4.48
CA ALA A 286 -11.42 -5.64 3.46
C ALA A 286 -11.63 -7.14 3.16
N TRP A 287 -12.24 -7.87 4.11
CA TRP A 287 -12.56 -9.28 4.05
C TRP A 287 -14.04 -9.57 3.79
N GLY A 288 -14.84 -8.54 3.46
CA GLY A 288 -16.27 -8.69 3.19
C GLY A 288 -17.10 -8.97 4.44
N ILE A 289 -16.62 -8.52 5.61
CA ILE A 289 -17.30 -8.63 6.90
C ILE A 289 -17.57 -7.20 7.38
N GLU A 290 -18.83 -6.81 7.47
CA GLU A 290 -19.20 -5.47 7.98
C GLU A 290 -19.16 -5.45 9.50
N ARG A 291 -19.59 -6.55 10.12
CA ARG A 291 -19.62 -6.74 11.57
C ARG A 291 -19.20 -8.14 11.95
N TYR A 292 -18.28 -8.27 12.91
CA TYR A 292 -17.89 -9.59 13.42
C TYR A 292 -19.08 -10.29 14.08
N GLY A 293 -19.31 -11.56 13.74
CA GLY A 293 -20.48 -12.33 14.16
C GLY A 293 -21.71 -12.23 13.24
N GLU A 294 -21.67 -11.41 12.19
CA GLU A 294 -22.86 -11.15 11.36
C GLU A 294 -23.35 -12.39 10.59
N LYS A 295 -22.47 -13.34 10.26
CA LYS A 295 -22.75 -14.54 9.44
C LYS A 295 -21.78 -15.69 9.74
N SER A 296 -22.14 -16.91 9.32
CA SER A 296 -21.21 -18.05 9.35
C SER A 296 -20.02 -17.78 8.42
N GLY A 297 -18.82 -18.14 8.87
CA GLY A 297 -17.53 -17.71 8.34
C GLY A 297 -17.06 -16.34 8.83
N ALA A 298 -17.90 -15.56 9.52
CA ALA A 298 -17.56 -14.23 10.03
C ALA A 298 -17.52 -14.16 11.57
N GLY A 299 -17.44 -15.31 12.26
CA GLY A 299 -17.30 -15.38 13.71
C GLY A 299 -18.60 -15.59 14.49
N ARG A 300 -19.72 -15.86 13.81
CA ARG A 300 -21.03 -16.07 14.46
C ARG A 300 -21.02 -17.26 15.42
N GLU A 301 -20.50 -18.40 14.97
CA GLU A 301 -20.41 -19.65 15.73
C GLU A 301 -19.39 -19.51 16.86
N VAL A 302 -18.29 -18.79 16.63
CA VAL A 302 -17.31 -18.45 17.66
C VAL A 302 -17.95 -17.62 18.77
N LEU A 303 -18.67 -16.54 18.44
CA LEU A 303 -19.35 -15.70 19.43
C LEU A 303 -20.42 -16.48 20.20
N GLN A 304 -21.21 -17.31 19.51
CA GLN A 304 -22.20 -18.17 20.16
C GLN A 304 -21.54 -19.12 21.17
N TRP A 305 -20.39 -19.70 20.82
CA TRP A 305 -19.61 -20.53 21.74
C TRP A 305 -19.09 -19.73 22.95
N VAL A 306 -18.61 -18.50 22.75
CA VAL A 306 -18.16 -17.62 23.85
C VAL A 306 -19.31 -17.35 24.83
N GLU A 307 -20.48 -16.96 24.33
CA GLU A 307 -21.67 -16.66 25.16
C GLU A 307 -22.14 -17.84 26.02
N GLN A 308 -21.95 -19.07 25.50
CA GLN A 308 -22.32 -20.30 26.20
C GLN A 308 -21.32 -20.70 27.30
N ASN A 309 -20.05 -20.33 27.17
CA ASN A 309 -18.97 -20.89 28.00
C ASN A 309 -18.29 -19.86 28.93
N TYR A 310 -18.51 -18.56 28.69
CA TYR A 310 -17.84 -17.48 29.40
C TYR A 310 -18.84 -16.45 29.94
N ASP A 311 -18.45 -15.77 31.02
CA ASP A 311 -19.18 -14.65 31.59
C ASP A 311 -18.38 -13.35 31.41
N LYS A 312 -19.09 -12.23 31.25
CA LYS A 312 -18.48 -10.90 31.10
C LYS A 312 -17.77 -10.51 32.40
N ALA A 313 -16.50 -10.15 32.31
CA ALA A 313 -15.67 -9.73 33.45
C ALA A 313 -15.38 -8.23 33.45
N ALA A 314 -15.09 -7.65 32.28
CA ALA A 314 -14.86 -6.21 32.11
C ALA A 314 -15.27 -5.78 30.69
N TRP A 315 -15.68 -4.53 30.52
CA TRP A 315 -16.03 -3.98 29.20
C TRP A 315 -15.79 -2.47 29.15
N THR A 316 -15.62 -1.95 27.94
CA THR A 316 -15.76 -0.52 27.63
C THR A 316 -17.23 -0.19 27.40
N ASP A 317 -17.71 1.00 27.76
CA ASP A 317 -19.12 1.44 27.58
C ASP A 317 -19.58 1.64 26.12
N VAL A 318 -18.91 0.98 25.17
CA VAL A 318 -19.14 1.02 23.73
C VAL A 318 -19.17 -0.40 23.17
N ASP A 319 -19.77 -0.58 22.00
CA ASP A 319 -19.93 -1.87 21.35
C ASP A 319 -18.61 -2.36 20.71
N PRO A 320 -17.98 -3.43 21.25
CA PRO A 320 -16.72 -3.96 20.74
C PRO A 320 -16.87 -4.69 19.39
N LEU A 321 -18.09 -4.94 18.92
CA LEU A 321 -18.33 -5.54 17.61
C LEU A 321 -18.54 -4.49 16.51
N ASP A 322 -18.79 -3.23 16.88
CA ASP A 322 -18.72 -2.12 15.93
C ASP A 322 -17.27 -1.62 15.84
N TYR A 323 -16.68 -1.73 14.65
CA TYR A 323 -15.31 -1.29 14.42
C TYR A 323 -15.13 0.23 14.56
N ARG A 324 -16.21 1.02 14.48
CA ARG A 324 -16.19 2.47 14.55
C ARG A 324 -16.09 2.98 15.99
N GLU A 325 -16.55 2.20 16.94
CA GLU A 325 -16.64 2.63 18.34
C GLU A 325 -15.35 2.37 19.15
N HIS A 326 -14.44 1.53 18.64
CA HIS A 326 -13.16 1.22 19.28
C HIS A 326 -13.33 0.68 20.71
N GLY A 327 -14.19 -0.33 20.87
CA GLY A 327 -14.49 -1.00 22.12
C GLY A 327 -13.67 -2.25 22.40
N ALA A 328 -13.73 -2.70 23.64
CA ALA A 328 -13.21 -3.98 24.09
C ALA A 328 -14.09 -4.61 25.18
N ILE A 329 -14.15 -5.93 25.20
CA ILE A 329 -14.82 -6.70 26.24
C ILE A 329 -14.00 -7.94 26.60
N ILE A 330 -13.89 -8.20 27.90
CA ILE A 330 -13.16 -9.33 28.46
C ILE A 330 -14.18 -10.27 29.08
N PHE A 331 -14.08 -11.53 28.72
CA PHE A 331 -14.86 -12.62 29.28
C PHE A 331 -13.95 -13.58 30.05
N LYS A 332 -14.46 -14.11 31.15
CA LYS A 332 -13.82 -15.12 31.98
C LYS A 332 -14.57 -16.44 31.87
N LYS A 333 -13.84 -17.55 31.77
CA LYS A 333 -14.43 -18.89 31.66
C LYS A 333 -15.31 -19.21 32.88
N ARG A 334 -16.55 -19.67 32.65
CA ARG A 334 -17.54 -19.96 33.70
C ARG A 334 -17.06 -20.94 34.76
N SER A 335 -16.29 -21.95 34.35
CA SER A 335 -15.74 -22.96 35.29
C SER A 335 -14.78 -22.37 36.31
N LEU A 336 -14.17 -21.21 36.02
CA LEU A 336 -13.25 -20.51 36.92
C LEU A 336 -13.97 -19.57 37.91
N LEU A 337 -15.28 -19.39 37.79
CA LEU A 337 -16.09 -18.56 38.70
C LEU A 337 -16.76 -19.36 39.82
N LYS A 338 -16.75 -20.70 39.73
CA LYS A 338 -17.38 -21.61 40.70
C LYS A 338 -16.43 -22.11 41.79
N ASN A 339 -15.17 -21.67 41.77
CA ASN A 339 -14.14 -21.95 42.78
C ASN A 339 -13.72 -20.66 43.46
#